data_AF-R5CRV2-F1
#
_entry.id   AF-R5CRV2-F1
#
_cell.length_a   1.000
_cell.length_b   1.000
_cell.length_c   1.000
_cell.angle_alpha   90.00
_cell.angle_beta   90.00
_cell.angle_gamma   90.00
#
_symmetry.space_group_name_H-M   'P 1'
#
loop_
_entity.id
_entity.type
_entity.pdbx_description
1 polymer ?
#
loop_
_entity_poly.entity_id
_entity_poly.type
_entity_poly.pdbx_seq_one_letter_code
_entity_poly.pdbx_strand_id
1 'polypeptide(L)'
;MFTKYLRLTKKNAVIIIIIIAALMMAAVILRSSPGCSFGVSELINVTNTEGRIKYLKQLGWDASASTEESKTVLIPKEFDGILLSYSKLQTDQGYDFASFGGLECTQYTYEITNYPHVDGAVYATLYVKGGRVIGGDIHSASIDGFMHTLK
;
A
#
# COMPACT_ATOMS: atom_id res chain seq x y z
N MET A 1 -13.63 8.73 -53.61
CA MET A 1 -12.75 8.80 -52.42
C MET A 1 -12.90 10.19 -51.82
N PHE A 2 -13.78 10.37 -50.83
CA PHE A 2 -14.09 11.68 -50.25
C PHE A 2 -13.08 12.03 -49.15
N THR A 3 -12.07 12.82 -49.48
CA THR A 3 -11.22 13.45 -48.48
C THR A 3 -11.98 14.62 -47.85
N LYS A 4 -12.61 14.38 -46.70
CA LYS A 4 -13.15 15.47 -45.87
C LYS A 4 -11.99 16.23 -45.25
N TYR A 5 -11.67 17.40 -45.79
CA TYR A 5 -10.73 18.35 -45.19
C TYR A 5 -11.40 19.01 -43.97
N LEU A 6 -10.85 18.76 -42.79
CA LEU A 6 -11.30 19.37 -41.55
C LEU A 6 -10.88 20.84 -41.56
N ARG A 7 -11.83 21.77 -41.74
CA ARG A 7 -11.53 23.21 -41.54
C ARG A 7 -11.24 23.45 -40.07
N LEU A 8 -9.97 23.72 -39.76
CA LEU A 8 -9.51 24.04 -38.41
C LEU A 8 -9.96 25.46 -38.05
N THR A 9 -11.14 25.56 -37.44
CA THR A 9 -11.62 26.80 -36.83
C THR A 9 -11.21 26.83 -35.36
N LYS A 10 -11.12 28.02 -34.74
CA LYS A 10 -10.72 28.17 -33.33
C LYS A 10 -11.53 27.27 -32.37
N LYS A 11 -12.82 27.06 -32.66
CA LYS A 11 -13.70 26.16 -31.89
C LYS A 11 -13.32 24.67 -32.07
N ASN A 12 -13.02 24.25 -33.29
CA ASN A 12 -12.60 22.86 -33.58
C ASN A 12 -11.23 22.54 -32.97
N ALA A 13 -10.32 23.51 -32.93
CA ALA A 13 -9.01 23.35 -32.28
C ALA A 13 -9.14 23.12 -30.76
N VAL A 14 -10.02 23.87 -30.08
CA VAL A 14 -10.29 23.68 -28.64
C VAL A 14 -10.84 22.28 -28.35
N ILE A 15 -11.76 21.79 -29.17
CA ILE A 15 -12.32 20.43 -29.00
C ILE A 15 -11.24 19.36 -29.14
N ILE A 16 -10.35 19.50 -30.12
CA ILE A 16 -9.24 18.55 -30.34
C ILE A 16 -8.28 18.55 -29.14
N ILE A 17 -7.96 19.71 -28.56
CA ILE A 17 -7.10 19.81 -27.36
C ILE A 17 -7.74 19.11 -26.16
N ILE A 18 -9.06 19.27 -25.95
CA ILE A 18 -9.77 18.60 -24.85
C ILE A 18 -9.75 17.08 -25.04
N ILE A 19 -9.92 16.58 -26.26
CA ILE A 19 -9.86 15.15 -26.57
C ILE A 19 -8.43 14.60 -26.30
N ILE A 20 -7.40 15.33 -26.70
CA ILE A 20 -6.00 14.94 -26.44
C ILE A 20 -5.72 14.95 -24.94
N ALA A 21 -6.20 15.95 -24.19
CA ALA A 21 -6.05 16.00 -22.74
C ALA A 21 -6.76 14.83 -22.05
N ALA A 22 -7.97 14.48 -22.49
CA ALA A 22 -8.72 13.32 -21.98
C ALA A 22 -8.00 12.00 -22.30
N LEU A 23 -7.43 11.86 -23.51
CA LEU A 23 -6.64 10.69 -23.90
C LEU A 23 -5.34 10.58 -23.10
N MET A 24 -4.65 11.68 -22.85
CA MET A 24 -3.45 11.69 -21.99
C MET A 24 -3.81 11.31 -20.55
N MET A 25 -4.90 11.83 -20.01
CA MET A 25 -5.36 11.47 -18.67
C MET A 25 -5.75 9.99 -18.59
N ALA A 26 -6.46 9.45 -19.58
CA ALA A 26 -6.76 8.03 -19.67
C ALA A 26 -5.49 7.17 -19.79
N ALA A 27 -4.50 7.60 -20.57
CA ALA A 27 -3.23 6.89 -20.70
C ALA A 27 -2.40 6.88 -19.40
N VAL A 28 -2.44 7.97 -18.63
CA VAL A 28 -1.82 8.04 -17.30
C VAL A 28 -2.51 7.08 -16.34
N ILE A 29 -3.84 7.04 -16.32
CA ILE A 29 -4.62 6.10 -15.48
C ILE A 29 -4.33 4.64 -15.88
N LEU A 30 -4.22 4.34 -17.18
CA LEU A 30 -3.95 2.98 -17.67
C LEU A 30 -2.50 2.53 -17.45
N ARG A 31 -1.53 3.46 -17.40
CA ARG A 31 -0.12 3.17 -17.05
C ARG A 31 0.14 3.18 -15.55
N SER A 32 -0.78 3.70 -14.76
CA SER A 32 -0.78 3.50 -13.32
C SER A 32 -1.08 2.03 -13.10
N SER A 33 -0.10 1.26 -12.64
CA SER A 33 -0.28 -0.15 -12.30
C SER A 33 -1.54 -0.33 -11.45
N PRO A 34 -2.45 -1.28 -11.75
CA PRO A 34 -3.69 -1.50 -10.98
C PRO A 34 -3.47 -1.89 -9.51
N GLY A 35 -2.22 -2.02 -9.06
CA GLY A 35 -1.86 -2.31 -7.67
C GLY A 35 -1.98 -1.11 -6.72
N CYS A 36 -2.07 0.12 -7.24
CA CYS A 36 -2.44 1.27 -6.41
C CYS A 36 -3.95 1.27 -6.21
N SER A 37 -4.45 0.33 -5.42
CA SER A 37 -5.67 0.61 -4.67
C SER A 37 -5.44 1.93 -3.94
N PHE A 38 -6.21 2.96 -4.31
CA PHE A 38 -6.43 4.18 -3.51
C PHE A 38 -7.14 3.79 -2.21
N GLY A 39 -6.52 2.88 -1.45
CA GLY A 39 -7.06 2.30 -0.25
C GLY A 39 -6.51 3.10 0.90
N VAL A 40 -7.36 3.94 1.49
CA VAL A 40 -7.40 4.35 2.91
C VAL A 40 -6.13 5.00 3.51
N SER A 41 -4.98 4.39 3.30
CA SER A 41 -3.60 4.77 3.66
C SER A 41 -3.21 6.18 3.19
N GLU A 42 -3.78 6.71 2.11
CA GLU A 42 -3.38 8.03 1.58
C GLU A 42 -4.04 9.20 2.32
N LEU A 43 -5.14 8.94 3.04
CA LEU A 43 -5.85 9.95 3.83
C LEU A 43 -5.47 9.93 5.32
N ILE A 44 -4.80 8.87 5.77
CA ILE A 44 -4.39 8.70 7.17
C ILE A 44 -2.90 9.01 7.29
N ASN A 45 -2.59 9.96 8.16
CA ASN A 45 -1.21 10.27 8.48
C ASN A 45 -0.58 9.18 9.37
N VAL A 46 0.06 8.18 8.76
CA VAL A 46 0.74 7.08 9.46
C VAL A 46 2.14 7.42 9.98
N THR A 47 2.56 8.69 9.90
CA THR A 47 3.86 9.13 10.46
C THR A 47 3.85 9.18 11.99
N ASN A 48 2.67 9.27 12.61
CA ASN A 48 2.49 9.23 14.05
C ASN A 48 1.73 7.98 14.51
N THR A 49 1.82 7.68 15.81
CA THR A 49 1.21 6.50 16.42
C THR A 49 -0.31 6.49 16.24
N GLU A 50 -0.98 7.61 16.51
CA GLU A 50 -2.45 7.70 16.41
C GLU A 50 -2.96 7.35 15.01
N GLY A 51 -2.27 7.81 13.96
CA GLY A 51 -2.62 7.48 12.59
C GLY A 51 -2.40 6.02 12.26
N ARG A 52 -1.34 5.39 12.78
CA ARG A 52 -1.11 3.93 12.61
C ARG A 52 -2.17 3.09 13.32
N ILE A 53 -2.57 3.47 14.53
CA ILE A 53 -3.67 2.82 15.25
C ILE A 53 -5.00 3.01 14.51
N LYS A 54 -5.28 4.21 14.02
CA LYS A 54 -6.48 4.47 13.20
C LYS A 54 -6.48 3.66 11.91
N TYR A 55 -5.32 3.50 11.28
CA TYR A 55 -5.14 2.67 10.09
C TYR A 55 -5.50 1.21 10.36
N LEU A 56 -4.92 0.62 11.42
CA LEU A 56 -5.23 -0.75 11.85
C LEU A 56 -6.72 -0.92 12.18
N LYS A 57 -7.30 0.05 12.89
CA LYS A 57 -8.72 0.03 13.24
C LYS A 57 -9.66 0.02 12.03
N GLN A 58 -9.30 0.72 10.97
CA GLN A 58 -10.10 0.70 9.73
C GLN A 58 -10.01 -0.63 8.98
N LEU A 59 -8.96 -1.42 9.23
CA LEU A 59 -8.83 -2.80 8.77
C LEU A 59 -9.51 -3.80 9.72
N GLY A 60 -10.13 -3.33 10.82
CA GLY A 60 -10.82 -4.16 11.80
C GLY A 60 -9.94 -4.64 12.96
N TRP A 61 -8.70 -4.16 13.07
CA TRP A 61 -7.77 -4.54 14.12
C TRP A 61 -7.71 -3.51 15.24
N ASP A 62 -8.02 -3.91 16.46
CA ASP A 62 -7.80 -3.08 17.65
C ASP A 62 -6.39 -3.33 18.18
N ALA A 63 -5.56 -2.30 18.12
CA ALA A 63 -4.14 -2.36 18.48
C ALA A 63 -3.83 -1.45 19.67
N SER A 64 -2.92 -1.88 20.55
CA SER A 64 -2.52 -1.09 21.70
C SER A 64 -1.41 -0.10 21.36
N ALA A 65 -1.68 1.21 21.48
CA ALA A 65 -0.68 2.25 21.24
C ALA A 65 0.50 2.21 22.22
N SER A 66 0.30 1.69 23.43
CA SER A 66 1.34 1.62 24.47
C SER A 66 2.39 0.55 24.21
N THR A 67 2.10 -0.41 23.32
CA THR A 67 3.01 -1.50 22.96
C THR A 67 3.77 -1.21 21.67
N GLU A 68 3.83 0.06 21.25
CA GLU A 68 4.52 0.44 20.03
C GLU A 68 6.01 0.10 20.13
N GLU A 69 6.45 -0.77 19.23
CA GLU A 69 7.87 -0.95 18.94
C GLU A 69 8.18 -0.42 17.55
N SER A 70 9.32 0.25 17.40
CA SER A 70 9.76 0.75 16.10
C SER A 70 11.23 0.42 15.84
N LYS A 71 11.53 0.04 14.61
CA LYS A 71 12.90 -0.20 14.15
C LYS A 71 13.07 0.16 12.68
N THR A 72 14.24 0.67 12.33
CA THR A 72 14.61 0.89 10.93
C THR A 72 15.08 -0.43 10.32
N VAL A 73 14.55 -0.79 9.17
CA VAL A 73 14.89 -2.02 8.45
C VAL A 73 15.25 -1.69 7.00
N LEU A 74 16.27 -2.36 6.48
CA LEU A 74 16.63 -2.30 5.07
C LEU A 74 15.85 -3.36 4.31
N ILE A 75 15.05 -2.95 3.32
CA ILE A 75 14.39 -3.89 2.42
C ILE A 75 15.45 -4.44 1.46
N PRO A 76 15.62 -5.76 1.34
CA PRO A 76 16.57 -6.35 0.40
C PRO A 76 16.32 -5.87 -1.05
N LYS A 77 17.40 -5.70 -1.81
CA LYS A 77 17.30 -5.33 -3.24
C LYS A 77 16.75 -6.47 -4.09
N GLU A 78 17.11 -7.69 -3.72
CA GLU A 78 16.70 -8.90 -4.40
C GLU A 78 15.78 -9.68 -3.48
N PHE A 79 14.65 -10.12 -4.04
CA PHE A 79 13.65 -10.90 -3.34
C PHE A 79 13.79 -12.36 -3.80
N ASP A 80 14.29 -13.22 -2.91
CA ASP A 80 14.41 -14.66 -3.15
C ASP A 80 13.66 -15.47 -2.09
N GLY A 81 13.43 -16.75 -2.40
CA GLY A 81 12.80 -17.72 -1.51
C GLY A 81 11.52 -17.22 -0.82
N ILE A 82 11.57 -17.19 0.51
CA ILE A 82 10.44 -16.80 1.38
C ILE A 82 10.10 -15.32 1.21
N LEU A 83 11.11 -14.47 1.05
CA LEU A 83 10.90 -13.03 0.94
C LEU A 83 10.18 -12.65 -0.37
N LEU A 84 10.45 -13.38 -1.46
CA LEU A 84 9.69 -13.24 -2.71
C LEU A 84 8.22 -13.63 -2.54
N SER A 85 7.94 -14.65 -1.75
CA SER A 85 6.58 -15.08 -1.46
C SER A 85 5.86 -14.03 -0.61
N TYR A 86 6.54 -13.50 0.40
CA TYR A 86 6.04 -12.39 1.22
C TYR A 86 5.78 -11.14 0.39
N SER A 87 6.70 -10.72 -0.48
CA SER A 87 6.51 -9.52 -1.30
C SER A 87 5.31 -9.64 -2.24
N LYS A 88 5.07 -10.83 -2.82
CA LYS A 88 3.88 -11.11 -3.63
C LYS A 88 2.60 -10.99 -2.81
N LEU A 89 2.56 -11.59 -1.62
CA LEU A 89 1.42 -11.45 -0.70
C LEU A 89 1.15 -9.98 -0.33
N GLN A 90 2.18 -9.14 -0.20
CA GLN A 90 2.01 -7.71 0.02
C GLN A 90 1.45 -7.02 -1.23
N THR A 91 1.94 -7.37 -2.42
CA THR A 91 1.43 -6.84 -3.69
C THR A 91 -0.04 -7.19 -3.93
N ASP A 92 -0.45 -8.41 -3.60
CA ASP A 92 -1.85 -8.85 -3.73
C ASP A 92 -2.79 -8.08 -2.80
N GLN A 93 -2.29 -7.61 -1.65
CA GLN A 93 -3.00 -6.68 -0.76
C GLN A 93 -3.01 -5.23 -1.27
N GLY A 94 -2.41 -4.94 -2.42
CA GLY A 94 -2.28 -3.60 -2.98
C GLY A 94 -1.18 -2.76 -2.32
N TYR A 95 -0.19 -3.39 -1.69
CA TYR A 95 1.00 -2.71 -1.19
C TYR A 95 2.15 -2.76 -2.21
N ASP A 96 2.94 -1.69 -2.25
CA ASP A 96 4.04 -1.55 -3.20
C ASP A 96 5.40 -1.98 -2.60
N PHE A 97 5.41 -3.04 -1.78
CA PHE A 97 6.57 -3.43 -0.96
C PHE A 97 7.84 -3.66 -1.80
N ALA A 98 7.71 -4.36 -2.93
CA ALA A 98 8.83 -4.71 -3.80
C ALA A 98 9.51 -3.49 -4.45
N SER A 99 8.76 -2.41 -4.73
CA SER A 99 9.31 -1.19 -5.33
C SER A 99 10.22 -0.41 -4.40
N PHE A 100 10.20 -0.71 -3.09
CA PHE A 100 11.12 -0.14 -2.10
C PHE A 100 12.37 -1.00 -1.85
N GLY A 101 12.65 -2.00 -2.71
CA GLY A 101 13.85 -2.82 -2.63
C GLY A 101 15.14 -1.99 -2.58
N GLY A 102 16.01 -2.29 -1.61
CA GLY A 102 17.26 -1.57 -1.36
C GLY A 102 17.11 -0.25 -0.60
N LEU A 103 15.91 0.09 -0.13
CA LEU A 103 15.65 1.28 0.67
C LEU A 103 15.35 0.92 2.13
N GLU A 104 15.65 1.84 3.02
CA GLU A 104 15.26 1.73 4.43
C GLU A 104 13.82 2.18 4.64
N CYS A 105 13.08 1.44 5.45
CA CYS A 105 11.77 1.81 5.97
C CYS A 105 11.70 1.64 7.48
N THR A 106 10.65 2.17 8.09
CA THR A 106 10.40 1.98 9.53
C THR A 106 9.37 0.88 9.71
N GLN A 107 9.74 -0.17 10.42
CA GLN A 107 8.82 -1.19 10.88
C GLN A 107 8.23 -0.77 12.23
N TYR A 108 6.91 -0.79 12.34
CA TYR A 108 6.17 -0.59 13.58
C TYR A 108 5.45 -1.87 13.95
N THR A 109 5.49 -2.25 15.22
CA THR A 109 4.78 -3.42 15.75
C THR A 109 3.85 -3.00 16.88
N TYR A 110 2.66 -3.59 16.92
CA TYR A 110 1.65 -3.37 17.95
C TYR A 110 1.02 -4.69 18.37
N GLU A 111 0.64 -4.81 19.64
CA GLU A 111 -0.15 -5.94 20.11
C GLU A 111 -1.63 -5.74 19.73
N ILE A 112 -2.24 -6.79 19.18
CA ILE A 112 -3.66 -6.83 18.79
C ILE A 112 -4.48 -7.40 19.93
N THR A 113 -5.54 -6.69 20.31
CA THR A 113 -6.39 -7.03 21.47
C THR A 113 -7.71 -7.70 21.08
N ASN A 114 -8.08 -7.69 19.80
CA ASN A 114 -9.34 -8.25 19.29
C ASN A 114 -9.16 -9.47 18.39
N TYR A 115 -7.99 -10.11 18.40
CA TYR A 115 -7.74 -11.28 17.56
C TYR A 115 -8.53 -12.50 18.08
N PRO A 116 -9.32 -13.19 17.23
CA PRO A 116 -10.19 -14.27 17.68
C PRO A 116 -9.43 -15.57 17.96
N HIS A 117 -9.81 -16.28 19.03
CA HIS A 117 -9.47 -17.69 19.26
C HIS A 117 -7.98 -18.07 19.30
N VAL A 118 -7.12 -17.24 19.92
CA VAL A 118 -5.69 -17.58 20.10
C VAL A 118 -5.28 -17.46 21.55
N ASP A 119 -4.65 -18.52 22.07
CA ASP A 119 -3.89 -18.50 23.31
C ASP A 119 -2.50 -17.93 23.01
N GLY A 120 -2.32 -16.62 23.22
CA GLY A 120 -1.03 -15.94 23.07
C GLY A 120 -1.11 -14.54 22.51
N ALA A 121 0.01 -13.82 22.56
CA ALA A 121 0.12 -12.48 22.01
C ALA A 121 0.14 -12.54 20.46
N VAL A 122 -0.70 -11.71 19.86
CA VAL A 122 -0.79 -11.49 18.41
C VAL A 122 -0.37 -10.06 18.12
N TYR A 123 0.42 -9.88 17.07
CA TYR A 123 1.02 -8.61 16.71
C TYR A 123 0.64 -8.20 15.29
N ALA A 124 0.42 -6.91 15.11
CA ALA A 124 0.36 -6.28 13.80
C ALA A 124 1.67 -5.57 13.50
N THR A 125 2.25 -5.89 12.34
CA THR A 125 3.42 -5.23 11.79
C THR A 125 3.02 -4.31 10.64
N LEU A 126 3.54 -3.08 10.66
CA LEU A 126 3.41 -2.10 9.58
C LEU A 126 4.79 -1.67 9.10
N TYR A 127 5.03 -1.75 7.80
CA TYR A 127 6.20 -1.14 7.15
C TYR A 127 5.79 0.22 6.59
N VAL A 128 6.42 1.29 7.07
CA VAL A 128 6.09 2.67 6.69
C VAL A 128 7.30 3.33 6.02
N LYS A 129 7.05 3.94 4.85
CA LYS A 129 8.05 4.72 4.11
C LYS A 129 7.39 5.91 3.44
N GLY A 130 7.98 7.09 3.57
CA GLY A 130 7.47 8.32 2.95
C GLY A 130 6.05 8.68 3.40
N GLY A 131 5.70 8.38 4.66
CA GLY A 131 4.36 8.63 5.20
C GLY A 131 3.26 7.70 4.69
N ARG A 132 3.62 6.58 4.08
CA ARG A 132 2.68 5.58 3.54
C ARG A 132 3.01 4.20 4.10
N VAL A 133 1.97 3.38 4.31
CA VAL A 133 2.15 1.95 4.60
C VAL A 133 2.49 1.24 3.29
N ILE A 134 3.65 0.60 3.24
CA ILE A 134 4.20 -0.10 2.07
C ILE A 134 4.13 -1.63 2.22
N GLY A 135 3.63 -2.11 3.36
CA GLY A 135 3.39 -3.53 3.64
C GLY A 135 3.01 -3.74 5.11
N GLY A 136 2.49 -4.91 5.43
CA GLY A 136 2.19 -5.30 6.81
C GLY A 136 1.57 -6.69 6.93
N ASP A 137 1.59 -7.23 8.13
CA ASP A 137 1.09 -8.57 8.44
C ASP A 137 0.58 -8.66 9.88
N ILE A 138 -0.21 -9.68 10.15
CA ILE A 138 -0.58 -10.11 11.49
C ILE A 138 0.15 -11.43 11.78
N HIS A 139 0.81 -11.52 12.92
CA HIS A 139 1.50 -12.75 13.32
C HIS A 139 1.45 -13.00 14.82
N SER A 140 1.68 -14.26 15.22
CA SER A 140 1.81 -14.64 16.63
C SER A 140 3.27 -14.93 16.98
N ALA A 141 3.68 -14.64 18.22
CA ALA A 141 5.01 -14.97 18.73
C ALA A 141 5.14 -16.41 19.27
N SER A 142 4.09 -17.23 19.16
CA SER A 142 4.10 -18.63 19.61
C SER A 142 4.94 -19.54 18.71
N ILE A 143 5.42 -20.67 19.26
CA ILE A 143 6.22 -21.67 18.51
C ILE A 143 5.43 -22.25 17.33
N ASP A 144 4.14 -22.52 17.52
CA ASP A 144 3.19 -22.90 16.45
C ASP A 144 2.46 -21.67 15.91
N GLY A 145 3.16 -20.53 15.88
CA GLY A 145 2.63 -19.24 15.44
C GLY A 145 2.23 -19.23 13.97
N PHE A 146 1.47 -18.21 13.61
CA PHE A 146 1.03 -17.98 12.24
C PHE A 146 1.47 -16.60 11.78
N MET A 147 1.42 -16.39 10.46
CA MET A 147 1.52 -15.09 9.82
C MET A 147 0.50 -15.05 8.68
N HIS A 148 -0.29 -13.99 8.62
CA HIS A 148 -1.21 -13.76 7.50
C HIS A 148 -1.28 -12.28 7.12
N THR A 149 -2.01 -12.02 6.02
CA THR A 149 -2.19 -10.69 5.45
C THR A 149 -2.88 -9.74 6.41
N LEU A 150 -2.55 -8.45 6.33
CA LEU A 150 -3.18 -7.41 7.15
C LEU A 150 -4.60 -7.08 6.71
N LYS A 151 -4.90 -7.29 5.42
CA LYS A 151 -6.22 -7.17 4.80
C LYS A 151 -6.88 -8.51 4.56
#